data_AF-A0A7S1A6K3-F1
#
_entry.id   AF-A0A7S1A6K3-F1
#
_cell.length_a   1.000
_cell.length_b   1.000
_cell.length_c   1.000
_cell.angle_alpha   90.00
_cell.angle_beta   90.00
_cell.angle_gamma   90.00
#
_symmetry.space_group_name_H-M   'P 1'
#
loop_
_entity.id
_entity.type
_entity.pdbx_description
1 polymer ?
#
loop_
_entity_poly.entity_id
_entity_poly.type
_entity_poly.pdbx_seq_one_letter_code
_entity_poly.pdbx_strand_id
1 'polypeptide(L)'
;STTTTTTTTTATTTTNTTTTTTTNTTTTTTTTTTPSPCLAPVIDRAAADGACEEGDVILDGEPCTLLCVEGYVSSSVSLLCSDGTLLSQGTIDCVAVCSQVPEIQHAIFFCDSLPHVETSTCYIECDPGYELFGLDTMVCEEYPSSETSSTDNATGQFVSSAVCSPRTCGDVSTLDPHLILVETSYPAEVGESRSVVCDTNFRFTLQRTGTLNLTCDAESDVFGAEVAWAGEAACEAAPECDSAGFLSTSGVASLECDSLFEGGQCEVVCEENYELQGSSLICEGSGLWSGNATCVPNSCGEPFIFDEMMLSVNCSSPVSSGTSCNATCADGFQVSGHFLCELGSYVQSAVCTVENVNSTIVSGIVGGLSLNVTVELSVTDDQLLSVTRVSVAEGLNVDETVVTVSDLTANLSRRTLRGRSLETSSSYFSCQFEVFSASADAETQLTEIFSDDFIHRFAASFETRLPSYHIVSLEVVDAVVVVTNVGDDVIAVAVGAEAAEFDLLVVWLSLCFVGLTAVLACLFRHRARRWIAEKLHTDVPAPLTPRSCNSPPKDSGVKDDCGGKDDGDATDGSGVKDASEVEDASEVKDASEV
;
A
#
# COMPACT_ATOMS: atom_id res chain seq x y z
N SER A 1 -14.21 10.15 -54.13
CA SER A 1 -13.85 9.63 -55.46
C SER A 1 -14.84 10.14 -56.48
N THR A 2 -14.28 10.64 -57.58
CA THR A 2 -14.90 11.35 -58.70
C THR A 2 -15.97 10.55 -59.43
N THR A 3 -17.12 11.19 -59.65
CA THR A 3 -18.22 10.79 -60.52
C THR A 3 -17.80 10.96 -61.99
N THR A 4 -17.87 9.89 -62.77
CA THR A 4 -17.63 9.93 -64.22
C THR A 4 -18.88 9.44 -64.94
N THR A 5 -19.57 10.39 -65.57
CA THR A 5 -20.73 10.17 -66.43
C THR A 5 -20.23 9.81 -67.82
N THR A 6 -20.69 8.69 -68.39
CA THR A 6 -20.40 8.31 -69.79
C THR A 6 -21.72 8.13 -70.53
N THR A 7 -22.08 9.14 -71.30
CA THR A 7 -23.12 9.12 -72.32
C THR A 7 -22.60 8.47 -73.59
N THR A 8 -23.30 7.47 -74.12
CA THR A 8 -22.99 6.87 -75.43
C THR A 8 -24.21 6.98 -76.35
N THR A 9 -24.06 7.84 -77.34
CA THR A 9 -24.96 8.08 -78.47
C THR A 9 -24.88 6.90 -79.45
N THR A 10 -26.01 6.31 -79.85
CA THR A 10 -26.05 5.32 -80.93
C THR A 10 -26.74 5.93 -82.15
N ALA A 11 -25.98 5.97 -83.25
CA ALA A 11 -26.36 6.54 -84.52
C ALA A 11 -27.33 5.63 -85.29
N THR A 12 -28.40 6.23 -85.81
CA THR A 12 -29.27 5.70 -86.86
C THR A 12 -28.53 5.65 -88.19
N THR A 13 -28.36 4.44 -88.74
CA THR A 13 -27.87 4.20 -90.10
C THR A 13 -29.02 3.67 -90.94
N THR A 14 -29.56 4.54 -91.79
CA THR A 14 -30.56 4.22 -92.82
C THR A 14 -29.84 3.63 -94.03
N THR A 15 -30.11 2.36 -94.35
CA THR A 15 -29.61 1.73 -95.58
C THR A 15 -30.80 1.41 -96.48
N ASN A 16 -30.96 2.24 -97.51
CA ASN A 16 -31.85 1.98 -98.64
C ASN A 16 -31.26 0.85 -99.50
N THR A 17 -31.96 -0.28 -99.59
CA THR A 17 -31.61 -1.35 -100.53
C THR A 17 -32.74 -1.51 -101.55
N THR A 18 -32.34 -1.28 -102.80
CA THR A 18 -33.10 -1.25 -104.04
C THR A 18 -33.77 -2.59 -104.35
N THR A 19 -35.06 -2.49 -104.66
CA THR A 19 -35.94 -3.56 -105.15
C THR A 19 -35.48 -4.04 -106.53
N THR A 20 -35.12 -5.32 -106.65
CA THR A 20 -34.96 -5.99 -107.95
C THR A 20 -36.07 -7.00 -108.11
N THR A 21 -36.95 -6.72 -109.07
CA THR A 21 -38.13 -7.49 -109.44
C THR A 21 -37.72 -8.84 -110.01
N THR A 22 -38.08 -9.92 -109.31
CA THR A 22 -38.08 -11.28 -109.89
C THR A 22 -39.52 -11.76 -109.91
N THR A 23 -40.12 -11.75 -111.09
CA THR A 23 -41.48 -12.20 -111.36
C THR A 23 -41.51 -13.73 -111.29
N ASN A 24 -41.77 -14.28 -110.11
CA ASN A 24 -42.22 -15.65 -109.98
C ASN A 24 -43.73 -15.64 -109.75
N THR A 25 -44.44 -16.01 -110.81
CA THR A 25 -45.86 -16.33 -110.81
C THR A 25 -46.08 -17.52 -109.88
N THR A 26 -46.50 -17.25 -108.64
CA THR A 26 -47.01 -18.30 -107.75
C THR A 26 -48.44 -17.94 -107.41
N THR A 27 -49.32 -18.77 -107.95
CA THR A 27 -50.77 -18.73 -107.83
C THR A 27 -51.19 -18.50 -106.39
N THR A 28 -51.91 -17.40 -106.17
CA THR A 28 -52.65 -17.13 -104.94
C THR A 28 -53.76 -18.16 -104.85
N THR A 29 -53.54 -19.20 -104.03
CA THR A 29 -54.63 -19.93 -103.40
C THR A 29 -54.79 -19.31 -102.03
N THR A 30 -55.68 -18.33 -101.91
CA THR A 30 -56.31 -18.01 -100.61
C THR A 30 -57.19 -19.19 -100.24
N THR A 31 -56.58 -20.25 -99.72
CA THR A 31 -57.30 -21.17 -98.84
C THR A 31 -57.61 -20.38 -97.59
N THR A 32 -58.86 -19.95 -97.43
CA THR A 32 -59.43 -19.66 -96.11
C THR A 32 -59.43 -20.96 -95.34
N THR A 33 -58.27 -21.34 -94.80
CA THR A 33 -58.19 -22.27 -93.68
C THR A 33 -58.86 -21.55 -92.53
N THR A 34 -60.11 -21.93 -92.23
CA THR A 34 -60.72 -21.57 -90.94
C THR A 34 -59.79 -22.12 -89.87
N PRO A 35 -59.16 -21.25 -89.07
CA PRO A 35 -58.22 -21.71 -88.05
C PRO A 35 -58.96 -22.62 -87.06
N SER A 36 -58.27 -23.66 -86.61
CA SER A 36 -58.90 -24.71 -85.80
C SER A 36 -59.18 -24.21 -84.37
N PRO A 37 -60.34 -24.51 -83.77
CA PRO A 37 -60.58 -24.19 -82.37
C PRO A 37 -59.73 -25.08 -81.45
N CYS A 38 -59.39 -24.58 -80.27
CA CYS A 38 -58.69 -25.32 -79.23
C CYS A 38 -59.69 -26.00 -78.29
N LEU A 39 -59.26 -27.09 -77.65
CA LEU A 39 -59.99 -27.70 -76.54
C LEU A 39 -59.43 -27.19 -75.22
N ALA A 40 -60.31 -26.99 -74.23
CA ALA A 40 -59.89 -26.64 -72.88
C ALA A 40 -58.92 -27.70 -72.30
N PRO A 41 -57.86 -27.28 -71.58
CA PRO A 41 -56.91 -28.20 -70.97
C PRO A 41 -57.54 -28.92 -69.77
N VAL A 42 -56.99 -30.09 -69.41
CA VAL A 42 -57.32 -30.77 -68.16
C VAL A 42 -56.30 -30.32 -67.12
N ILE A 43 -56.76 -29.58 -66.11
CA ILE A 43 -55.95 -29.02 -65.03
C ILE A 43 -56.48 -29.54 -63.69
N ASP A 44 -55.59 -29.96 -62.80
CA ASP A 44 -55.97 -30.39 -61.46
C ASP A 44 -56.51 -29.20 -60.66
N ARG A 45 -57.51 -29.43 -59.80
CA ARG A 45 -58.19 -28.37 -59.01
C ARG A 45 -58.86 -27.27 -59.86
N ALA A 46 -59.09 -27.50 -61.15
CA ALA A 46 -59.98 -26.69 -61.96
C ALA A 46 -61.44 -26.76 -61.49
N ALA A 47 -62.21 -25.71 -61.75
CA ALA A 47 -63.62 -25.65 -61.39
C ALA A 47 -64.41 -26.82 -62.02
N ALA A 48 -65.43 -27.29 -61.30
CA ALA A 48 -66.23 -28.46 -61.72
C ALA A 48 -66.97 -28.26 -63.05
N ASP A 49 -67.23 -27.00 -63.44
CA ASP A 49 -67.94 -26.61 -64.67
C ASP A 49 -67.01 -26.41 -65.88
N GLY A 50 -65.71 -26.70 -65.75
CA GLY A 50 -64.72 -26.59 -66.83
C GLY A 50 -63.47 -25.79 -66.40
N ALA A 51 -62.35 -26.03 -67.09
CA ALA A 51 -61.08 -25.38 -66.77
C ALA A 51 -60.98 -23.94 -67.29
N CYS A 52 -61.69 -23.60 -68.38
CA CYS A 52 -61.69 -22.25 -68.97
C CYS A 52 -63.05 -21.58 -68.81
N GLU A 53 -63.09 -20.28 -68.52
CA GLU A 53 -64.31 -19.48 -68.47
C GLU A 53 -65.05 -19.46 -69.83
N GLU A 54 -64.30 -19.54 -70.93
CA GLU A 54 -64.78 -19.53 -72.30
C GLU A 54 -65.41 -20.88 -72.72
N GLY A 55 -65.36 -21.88 -71.84
CA GLY A 55 -65.92 -23.22 -72.03
C GLY A 55 -64.95 -24.22 -72.66
N ASP A 56 -65.47 -25.41 -72.98
CA ASP A 56 -64.65 -26.57 -73.44
C ASP A 56 -64.04 -26.40 -74.84
N VAL A 57 -64.55 -25.46 -75.66
CA VAL A 57 -64.12 -25.22 -77.04
C VAL A 57 -63.82 -23.73 -77.22
N ILE A 58 -62.54 -23.40 -77.38
CA ILE A 58 -62.03 -22.03 -77.48
C ILE A 58 -61.79 -21.71 -78.95
N LEU A 59 -62.34 -20.60 -79.44
CA LEU A 59 -62.14 -20.17 -80.83
C LEU A 59 -60.71 -19.65 -81.03
N ASP A 60 -60.21 -19.75 -82.27
CA ASP A 60 -58.91 -19.18 -82.63
C ASP A 60 -58.85 -17.68 -82.31
N GLY A 61 -57.79 -17.26 -81.61
CA GLY A 61 -57.59 -15.90 -81.14
C GLY A 61 -58.25 -15.57 -79.80
N GLU A 62 -59.08 -16.45 -79.23
CA GLU A 62 -59.68 -16.25 -77.91
C GLU A 62 -58.75 -16.76 -76.78
N PRO A 63 -58.74 -16.09 -75.62
CA PRO A 63 -58.06 -16.58 -74.45
C PRO A 63 -58.83 -17.75 -73.80
N CYS A 64 -58.11 -18.61 -73.08
CA CYS A 64 -58.65 -19.45 -72.02
C CYS A 64 -58.24 -18.84 -70.67
N THR A 65 -59.22 -18.34 -69.94
CA THR A 65 -59.09 -17.80 -68.59
C THR A 65 -59.37 -18.93 -67.61
N LEU A 66 -58.36 -19.30 -66.81
CA LEU A 66 -58.47 -20.48 -65.93
C LEU A 66 -59.42 -20.24 -64.75
N LEU A 67 -60.35 -21.17 -64.53
CA LEU A 67 -61.22 -21.18 -63.37
C LEU A 67 -60.78 -22.27 -62.38
N CYS A 68 -60.42 -21.85 -61.17
CA CYS A 68 -60.01 -22.74 -60.09
C CYS A 68 -61.13 -22.96 -59.06
N VAL A 69 -61.07 -24.08 -58.33
CA VAL A 69 -61.94 -24.30 -57.16
C VAL A 69 -61.66 -23.28 -56.05
N GLU A 70 -62.60 -23.13 -55.11
CA GLU A 70 -62.45 -22.20 -53.98
C GLU A 70 -61.12 -22.41 -53.25
N GLY A 71 -60.39 -21.30 -53.03
CA GLY A 71 -59.11 -21.27 -52.32
C GLY A 71 -57.88 -21.60 -53.16
N TYR A 72 -58.03 -21.80 -54.47
CA TYR A 72 -56.94 -21.88 -55.43
C TYR A 72 -57.03 -20.72 -56.43
N VAL A 73 -55.89 -20.28 -56.96
CA VAL A 73 -55.81 -19.22 -57.98
C VAL A 73 -54.97 -19.66 -59.15
N SER A 74 -55.20 -19.07 -60.32
CA SER A 74 -54.44 -19.39 -61.53
C SER A 74 -52.99 -18.91 -61.43
N SER A 75 -52.03 -19.77 -61.73
CA SER A 75 -50.60 -19.43 -61.81
C SER A 75 -50.25 -18.44 -62.94
N SER A 76 -51.14 -18.26 -63.92
CA SER A 76 -50.97 -17.36 -65.07
C SER A 76 -52.30 -16.74 -65.52
N VAL A 77 -52.22 -15.61 -66.25
CA VAL A 77 -53.39 -14.74 -66.53
C VAL A 77 -54.31 -15.29 -67.63
N SER A 78 -53.80 -16.01 -68.64
CA SER A 78 -54.61 -16.61 -69.71
C SER A 78 -53.75 -17.40 -70.71
N LEU A 79 -54.28 -18.47 -71.30
CA LEU A 79 -53.70 -19.13 -72.48
C LEU A 79 -54.33 -18.58 -73.76
N LEU A 80 -53.59 -18.42 -74.87
CA LEU A 80 -54.16 -17.94 -76.14
C LEU A 80 -54.34 -19.10 -77.12
N CYS A 81 -55.54 -19.29 -77.66
CA CYS A 81 -55.75 -20.27 -78.73
C CYS A 81 -55.19 -19.76 -80.07
N SER A 82 -54.31 -20.55 -80.70
CA SER A 82 -53.77 -20.30 -82.03
C SER A 82 -53.75 -21.58 -82.85
N ASP A 83 -54.62 -21.66 -83.86
CA ASP A 83 -54.79 -22.77 -84.81
C ASP A 83 -54.74 -24.16 -84.14
N GLY A 84 -55.65 -24.38 -83.19
CA GLY A 84 -55.80 -25.65 -82.46
C GLY A 84 -54.77 -25.90 -81.34
N THR A 85 -53.85 -24.96 -81.10
CA THR A 85 -52.84 -25.04 -80.03
C THR A 85 -53.01 -23.92 -79.01
N LEU A 86 -53.07 -24.26 -77.72
CA LEU A 86 -53.02 -23.27 -76.65
C LEU A 86 -51.58 -22.82 -76.44
N LEU A 87 -51.31 -21.55 -76.74
CA LEU A 87 -50.02 -20.91 -76.53
C LEU A 87 -49.94 -20.38 -75.10
N SER A 88 -48.84 -20.69 -74.42
CA SER A 88 -48.57 -20.23 -73.05
C SER A 88 -47.21 -19.53 -72.98
N GLN A 89 -47.09 -18.54 -72.08
CA GLN A 89 -45.79 -18.00 -71.66
C GLN A 89 -45.24 -18.73 -70.41
N GLY A 90 -45.85 -19.87 -70.02
CA GLY A 90 -45.50 -20.62 -68.81
C GLY A 90 -46.42 -21.84 -68.60
N THR A 91 -46.33 -22.48 -67.44
CA THR A 91 -47.24 -23.55 -67.01
C THR A 91 -48.46 -22.95 -66.31
N ILE A 92 -49.67 -23.25 -66.80
CA ILE A 92 -50.92 -22.85 -66.15
C ILE A 92 -51.35 -23.94 -65.17
N ASP A 93 -51.64 -23.57 -63.93
CA ASP A 93 -52.08 -24.48 -62.90
C ASP A 93 -52.93 -23.74 -61.85
N CYS A 94 -53.72 -24.49 -61.07
CA CYS A 94 -54.45 -23.96 -59.93
C CYS A 94 -53.61 -24.16 -58.67
N VAL A 95 -53.00 -23.08 -58.18
CA VAL A 95 -52.06 -23.10 -57.04
C VAL A 95 -52.75 -22.71 -55.74
N ALA A 96 -52.34 -23.34 -54.65
CA ALA A 96 -52.88 -23.09 -53.31
C ALA A 96 -52.60 -21.65 -52.86
N VAL A 97 -53.52 -21.06 -52.09
CA VAL A 97 -53.38 -19.70 -51.54
C VAL A 97 -53.10 -19.75 -50.03
N CYS A 98 -52.10 -18.98 -49.60
CA CYS A 98 -51.79 -18.70 -48.19
C CYS A 98 -52.30 -17.31 -47.79
N SER A 99 -53.27 -17.23 -46.87
CA SER A 99 -53.87 -15.96 -46.44
C SER A 99 -53.28 -15.40 -45.14
N GLN A 100 -52.74 -16.26 -44.27
CA GLN A 100 -52.22 -15.87 -42.97
C GLN A 100 -50.72 -16.15 -42.89
N VAL A 101 -49.95 -15.07 -42.78
CA VAL A 101 -48.53 -15.13 -42.41
C VAL A 101 -48.44 -15.39 -40.91
N PRO A 102 -47.69 -16.40 -40.44
CA PRO A 102 -47.54 -16.67 -39.02
C PRO A 102 -46.85 -15.49 -38.32
N GLU A 103 -47.32 -15.15 -37.13
CA GLU A 103 -46.66 -14.15 -36.28
C GLU A 103 -45.44 -14.78 -35.59
N ILE A 104 -44.27 -14.22 -35.84
CA ILE A 104 -43.02 -14.55 -35.15
C ILE A 104 -42.65 -13.33 -34.32
N GLN A 105 -42.52 -13.51 -33.01
CA GLN A 105 -42.19 -12.42 -32.10
C GLN A 105 -40.81 -11.85 -32.44
N HIS A 106 -40.69 -10.52 -32.36
CA HIS A 106 -39.45 -9.78 -32.68
C HIS A 106 -38.93 -10.00 -34.10
N ALA A 107 -39.84 -10.16 -35.06
CA ALA A 107 -39.51 -10.34 -36.46
C ALA A 107 -40.44 -9.53 -37.37
N ILE A 108 -39.91 -9.12 -38.51
CA ILE A 108 -40.66 -8.57 -39.62
C ILE A 108 -40.49 -9.46 -40.87
N PHE A 109 -41.47 -9.39 -41.77
CA PHE A 109 -41.53 -10.26 -42.95
C PHE A 109 -41.64 -9.43 -44.23
N PHE A 110 -40.85 -9.80 -45.24
CA PHE A 110 -40.91 -9.24 -46.59
C PHE A 110 -41.35 -10.33 -47.56
N CYS A 111 -42.56 -10.19 -48.10
CA CYS A 111 -43.13 -11.14 -49.05
C CYS A 111 -43.26 -10.52 -50.45
N ASP A 112 -42.90 -11.26 -51.49
CA ASP A 112 -42.70 -10.72 -52.83
C ASP A 112 -43.99 -10.31 -53.57
N SER A 113 -45.19 -10.76 -53.16
CA SER A 113 -46.49 -10.29 -53.71
C SER A 113 -47.73 -10.85 -52.98
N LEU A 114 -48.88 -10.18 -53.14
CA LEU A 114 -50.21 -10.66 -52.76
C LEU A 114 -51.06 -10.95 -54.03
N PRO A 115 -51.88 -12.01 -54.06
CA PRO A 115 -52.05 -13.05 -53.04
C PRO A 115 -50.85 -14.00 -52.97
N HIS A 116 -50.51 -14.52 -51.77
CA HIS A 116 -49.45 -15.50 -51.62
C HIS A 116 -49.93 -16.86 -52.14
N VAL A 117 -49.20 -17.41 -53.12
CA VAL A 117 -49.48 -18.71 -53.72
C VAL A 117 -48.41 -19.74 -53.37
N GLU A 118 -48.68 -21.01 -53.60
CA GLU A 118 -47.69 -22.09 -53.50
C GLU A 118 -46.33 -21.68 -54.10
N THR A 119 -45.23 -21.93 -53.39
CA THR A 119 -43.85 -21.46 -53.69
C THR A 119 -43.55 -19.98 -53.38
N SER A 120 -44.54 -19.18 -52.98
CA SER A 120 -44.28 -17.84 -52.48
C SER A 120 -43.36 -17.92 -51.27
N THR A 121 -42.25 -17.19 -51.36
CA THR A 121 -41.26 -17.11 -50.30
C THR A 121 -41.39 -15.75 -49.63
N CYS A 122 -41.33 -15.76 -48.30
CA CYS A 122 -41.19 -14.54 -47.52
C CYS A 122 -39.87 -14.60 -46.76
N TYR A 123 -39.14 -13.48 -46.79
CA TYR A 123 -37.91 -13.29 -46.05
C TYR A 123 -38.19 -12.78 -44.66
N ILE A 124 -37.44 -13.28 -43.68
CA ILE A 124 -37.61 -13.01 -42.27
C ILE A 124 -36.40 -12.23 -41.78
N GLU A 125 -36.64 -11.05 -41.24
CA GLU A 125 -35.61 -10.24 -40.59
C GLU A 125 -36.01 -10.02 -39.12
N CYS A 126 -35.11 -10.34 -38.20
CA CYS A 126 -35.35 -10.11 -36.78
C CYS A 126 -35.18 -8.62 -36.43
N ASP A 127 -35.93 -8.18 -35.42
CA ASP A 127 -35.78 -6.84 -34.84
C ASP A 127 -34.31 -6.60 -34.39
N PRO A 128 -33.86 -5.32 -34.32
CA PRO A 128 -32.54 -5.00 -33.80
C PRO A 128 -32.29 -5.64 -32.43
N GLY A 129 -31.13 -6.28 -32.25
CA GLY A 129 -30.77 -6.98 -31.02
C GLY A 129 -31.35 -8.39 -30.87
N TYR A 130 -32.00 -8.94 -31.90
CA TYR A 130 -32.44 -10.34 -31.94
C TYR A 130 -31.68 -11.13 -33.01
N GLU A 131 -31.37 -12.39 -32.69
CA GLU A 131 -30.65 -13.30 -33.57
C GLU A 131 -31.59 -14.36 -34.16
N LEU A 132 -31.49 -14.57 -35.48
CA LEU A 132 -32.29 -15.54 -36.21
C LEU A 132 -31.72 -16.96 -36.02
N PHE A 133 -32.57 -17.85 -35.51
CA PHE A 133 -32.34 -19.29 -35.51
C PHE A 133 -33.29 -19.97 -36.49
N GLY A 134 -32.78 -20.92 -37.28
CA GLY A 134 -33.57 -21.60 -38.32
C GLY A 134 -33.31 -21.04 -39.72
N LEU A 135 -34.31 -21.12 -40.59
CA LEU A 135 -34.25 -20.56 -41.94
C LEU A 135 -34.71 -19.10 -41.94
N ASP A 136 -34.07 -18.26 -42.76
CA ASP A 136 -34.43 -16.86 -43.02
C ASP A 136 -35.60 -16.70 -44.00
N THR A 137 -36.19 -17.81 -44.38
CA THR A 137 -37.27 -17.89 -45.36
C THR A 137 -38.38 -18.78 -44.84
N MET A 138 -39.61 -18.40 -45.16
CA MET A 138 -40.78 -19.25 -45.05
C MET A 138 -41.44 -19.41 -46.41
N VAL A 139 -41.91 -20.62 -46.69
CA VAL A 139 -42.48 -20.98 -47.99
C VAL A 139 -43.94 -21.35 -47.81
N CYS A 140 -44.79 -20.88 -48.72
CA CYS A 140 -46.18 -21.30 -48.80
C CYS A 140 -46.25 -22.72 -49.39
N GLU A 141 -46.74 -23.66 -48.60
CA GLU A 141 -46.94 -25.07 -48.96
C GLU A 141 -48.43 -25.45 -48.84
N GLU A 142 -48.92 -26.37 -49.68
CA GLU A 142 -50.30 -26.88 -49.61
C GLU A 142 -50.53 -27.69 -48.32
N TYR A 143 -51.70 -27.55 -47.68
CA TYR A 143 -52.03 -28.37 -46.52
C TYR A 143 -52.04 -29.87 -46.90
N PRO A 144 -51.54 -30.76 -46.03
CA PRO A 144 -51.81 -32.19 -46.19
C PRO A 144 -53.33 -32.40 -46.13
N SER A 145 -53.86 -33.16 -47.10
CA SER A 145 -55.29 -33.40 -47.38
C SER A 145 -56.20 -33.89 -46.21
N SER A 146 -55.71 -33.93 -44.98
CA SER A 146 -56.42 -34.30 -43.75
C SER A 146 -56.78 -33.12 -42.83
N GLU A 147 -56.32 -31.90 -43.08
CA GLU A 147 -56.60 -30.74 -42.20
C GLU A 147 -57.20 -29.59 -43.02
N THR A 148 -58.48 -29.33 -42.79
CA THR A 148 -59.18 -28.14 -43.31
C THR A 148 -59.27 -27.13 -42.18
N SER A 149 -58.53 -26.03 -42.29
CA SER A 149 -58.75 -24.86 -41.42
C SER A 149 -60.01 -24.13 -41.89
N SER A 150 -60.88 -23.74 -40.94
CA SER A 150 -62.31 -23.64 -41.18
C SER A 150 -62.89 -22.21 -41.26
N THR A 151 -62.14 -21.18 -41.65
CA THR A 151 -62.74 -19.82 -41.67
C THR A 151 -62.28 -18.90 -42.78
N ASP A 152 -61.11 -19.13 -43.39
CA ASP A 152 -60.59 -18.31 -44.46
C ASP A 152 -60.25 -19.24 -45.61
N ASN A 153 -60.59 -18.85 -46.83
CA ASN A 153 -60.51 -19.63 -48.07
C ASN A 153 -59.07 -20.00 -48.50
N ALA A 154 -58.20 -20.40 -47.56
CA ALA A 154 -56.80 -20.72 -47.74
C ALA A 154 -56.60 -22.24 -47.75
N THR A 155 -55.81 -22.69 -48.71
CA THR A 155 -55.54 -24.09 -49.00
C THR A 155 -54.06 -24.44 -48.79
N GLY A 156 -53.25 -23.45 -48.42
CA GLY A 156 -51.86 -23.61 -47.98
C GLY A 156 -51.53 -22.89 -46.68
N GLN A 157 -50.37 -23.20 -46.12
CA GLN A 157 -49.78 -22.58 -44.94
C GLN A 157 -48.33 -22.18 -45.20
N PHE A 158 -47.89 -21.07 -44.61
CA PHE A 158 -46.47 -20.78 -44.52
C PHE A 158 -45.81 -21.70 -43.50
N VAL A 159 -44.84 -22.48 -43.96
CA VAL A 159 -44.00 -23.31 -43.11
C VAL A 159 -42.73 -22.54 -42.80
N SER A 160 -42.45 -22.32 -41.51
CA SER A 160 -41.23 -21.67 -41.04
C SER A 160 -40.61 -22.46 -39.88
N SER A 161 -39.29 -22.37 -39.77
CA SER A 161 -38.53 -22.85 -38.62
C SER A 161 -37.81 -21.71 -37.87
N ALA A 162 -38.12 -20.48 -38.28
CA ALA A 162 -37.47 -19.27 -37.80
C ALA A 162 -37.89 -18.94 -36.38
N VAL A 163 -36.91 -18.61 -35.55
CA VAL A 163 -37.09 -18.09 -34.19
C VAL A 163 -36.12 -16.95 -33.97
N CYS A 164 -36.62 -15.76 -33.69
CA CYS A 164 -35.81 -14.62 -33.27
C CYS A 164 -35.62 -14.66 -31.76
N SER A 165 -34.42 -14.97 -31.30
CA SER A 165 -34.09 -15.01 -29.86
C SER A 165 -33.32 -13.77 -29.45
N PRO A 166 -33.54 -13.22 -28.24
CA PRO A 166 -32.86 -12.01 -27.79
C PRO A 166 -31.36 -12.26 -27.71
N ARG A 167 -30.57 -11.28 -28.17
CA ARG A 167 -29.13 -11.27 -27.91
C ARG A 167 -28.87 -10.77 -26.50
N THR A 168 -27.75 -11.20 -25.96
CA THR A 168 -27.36 -10.90 -24.59
C THR A 168 -26.16 -9.99 -24.58
N CYS A 169 -26.19 -8.93 -23.77
CA CYS A 169 -25.01 -8.13 -23.54
C CYS A 169 -23.96 -8.94 -22.76
N GLY A 170 -22.71 -8.79 -23.19
CA GLY A 170 -21.57 -9.41 -22.53
C GLY A 170 -21.19 -8.70 -21.23
N ASP A 171 -19.96 -8.95 -20.80
CA ASP A 171 -19.41 -8.31 -19.61
C ASP A 171 -19.32 -6.78 -19.79
N VAL A 172 -19.70 -6.07 -18.73
CA VAL A 172 -19.70 -4.61 -18.70
C VAL A 172 -18.27 -4.04 -18.65
N SER A 173 -17.28 -4.88 -18.31
CA SER A 173 -15.85 -4.55 -18.38
C SER A 173 -15.35 -4.13 -19.77
N THR A 174 -16.16 -4.38 -20.82
CA THR A 174 -15.91 -3.92 -22.19
C THR A 174 -16.05 -2.40 -22.36
N LEU A 175 -16.86 -1.73 -21.54
CA LEU A 175 -16.99 -0.27 -21.53
C LEU A 175 -15.86 0.39 -20.73
N ASP A 176 -15.63 -0.12 -19.51
CA ASP A 176 -14.58 0.34 -18.61
C ASP A 176 -14.12 -0.85 -17.76
N PRO A 177 -12.81 -1.15 -17.67
CA PRO A 177 -12.30 -2.31 -16.93
C PRO A 177 -12.55 -2.26 -15.42
N HIS A 178 -12.87 -1.09 -14.86
CA HIS A 178 -13.18 -0.91 -13.44
C HIS A 178 -14.68 -0.94 -13.15
N LEU A 179 -15.53 -1.34 -14.10
CA LEU A 179 -16.97 -1.40 -13.93
C LEU A 179 -17.41 -2.83 -13.56
N ILE A 180 -18.28 -2.95 -12.55
CA ILE A 180 -18.74 -4.23 -11.99
C ILE A 180 -20.27 -4.24 -11.91
N LEU A 181 -20.89 -5.36 -12.28
CA LEU A 181 -22.33 -5.58 -12.13
C LEU A 181 -22.69 -5.88 -10.66
N VAL A 182 -23.72 -5.20 -10.13
CA VAL A 182 -24.23 -5.43 -8.76
C VAL A 182 -24.89 -6.80 -8.64
N GLU A 183 -25.59 -7.23 -9.68
CA GLU A 183 -26.30 -8.51 -9.71
C GLU A 183 -25.70 -9.42 -10.79
N THR A 184 -25.36 -10.64 -10.40
CA THR A 184 -24.74 -11.65 -11.28
C THR A 184 -25.77 -12.51 -12.01
N SER A 185 -27.01 -12.03 -12.21
CA SER A 185 -28.01 -12.77 -12.99
C SER A 185 -27.56 -12.78 -14.46
N TYR A 186 -26.89 -13.87 -14.81
CA TYR A 186 -26.34 -14.21 -16.12
C TYR A 186 -27.30 -13.90 -17.27
N PRO A 187 -26.71 -13.67 -18.46
CA PRO A 187 -26.42 -12.33 -18.99
C PRO A 187 -27.69 -11.51 -19.27
N ALA A 188 -27.58 -10.18 -19.30
CA ALA A 188 -28.73 -9.31 -19.56
C ALA A 188 -29.18 -9.42 -21.02
N GLU A 189 -30.47 -9.67 -21.23
CA GLU A 189 -31.09 -9.67 -22.56
C GLU A 189 -31.34 -8.23 -23.05
N VAL A 190 -31.45 -8.05 -24.37
CA VAL A 190 -31.80 -6.74 -24.96
C VAL A 190 -33.08 -6.16 -24.34
N GLY A 191 -33.03 -4.89 -23.96
CA GLY A 191 -34.08 -4.18 -23.23
C GLY A 191 -33.99 -4.28 -21.71
N GLU A 192 -33.16 -5.15 -21.14
CA GLU A 192 -32.96 -5.23 -19.69
C GLU A 192 -31.95 -4.20 -19.18
N SER A 193 -32.25 -3.61 -18.01
CA SER A 193 -31.30 -2.76 -17.28
C SER A 193 -30.61 -3.51 -16.15
N ARG A 194 -29.34 -3.18 -15.90
CA ARG A 194 -28.56 -3.67 -14.76
C ARG A 194 -27.87 -2.52 -14.04
N SER A 195 -27.79 -2.66 -12.72
CA SER A 195 -27.03 -1.77 -11.86
C SER A 195 -25.55 -2.12 -11.88
N VAL A 196 -24.72 -1.10 -12.06
CA VAL A 196 -23.26 -1.19 -12.10
C VAL A 196 -22.65 -0.26 -11.06
N VAL A 197 -21.48 -0.65 -10.55
CA VAL A 197 -20.65 0.10 -9.62
C VAL A 197 -19.22 0.13 -10.15
N CYS A 198 -18.45 1.13 -9.74
CA CYS A 198 -17.01 1.06 -9.94
C CYS A 198 -16.40 0.08 -8.93
N ASP A 199 -15.31 -0.56 -9.33
CA ASP A 199 -14.46 -1.38 -8.47
C ASP A 199 -13.95 -0.56 -7.27
N THR A 200 -13.43 -1.25 -6.27
CA THR A 200 -12.79 -0.66 -5.11
C THR A 200 -11.77 0.40 -5.53
N ASN A 201 -11.80 1.57 -4.90
CA ASN A 201 -10.93 2.72 -5.16
C ASN A 201 -11.21 3.49 -6.46
N PHE A 202 -12.32 3.22 -7.14
CA PHE A 202 -12.78 3.99 -8.30
C PHE A 202 -14.16 4.58 -8.04
N ARG A 203 -14.47 5.69 -8.71
CA ARG A 203 -15.78 6.32 -8.69
C ARG A 203 -16.19 6.80 -10.06
N PHE A 204 -17.48 7.06 -10.27
CA PHE A 204 -17.96 7.59 -11.54
C PHE A 204 -17.46 9.03 -11.78
N THR A 205 -17.01 9.34 -13.00
CA THR A 205 -16.49 10.66 -13.39
C THR A 205 -17.53 11.79 -13.29
N LEU A 206 -18.83 11.48 -13.34
CA LEU A 206 -19.92 12.47 -13.45
C LEU A 206 -21.07 12.31 -12.42
N GLN A 207 -20.95 11.40 -11.44
CA GLN A 207 -22.00 11.10 -10.46
C GLN A 207 -21.43 10.98 -9.02
N ARG A 208 -22.19 11.48 -8.03
CA ARG A 208 -21.85 11.43 -6.58
C ARG A 208 -22.28 10.14 -5.88
N THR A 209 -22.97 9.23 -6.56
CA THR A 209 -23.61 8.07 -5.93
C THR A 209 -23.09 6.76 -6.48
N GLY A 210 -22.89 5.80 -5.59
CA GLY A 210 -22.18 4.54 -5.82
C GLY A 210 -22.91 3.49 -6.66
N THR A 211 -23.90 3.85 -7.49
CA THR A 211 -24.55 2.90 -8.42
C THR A 211 -25.14 3.64 -9.63
N LEU A 212 -24.95 3.08 -10.82
CA LEU A 212 -25.48 3.57 -12.10
C LEU A 212 -26.27 2.46 -12.79
N ASN A 213 -27.33 2.77 -13.55
CA ASN A 213 -28.07 1.76 -14.32
C ASN A 213 -27.71 1.87 -15.81
N LEU A 214 -27.23 0.77 -16.38
CA LEU A 214 -27.00 0.62 -17.82
C LEU A 214 -28.06 -0.30 -18.41
N THR A 215 -28.43 -0.05 -19.67
CA THR A 215 -29.43 -0.86 -20.38
C THR A 215 -28.76 -1.58 -21.53
N CYS A 216 -29.04 -2.88 -21.69
CA CYS A 216 -28.60 -3.62 -22.86
C CYS A 216 -29.45 -3.21 -24.05
N ASP A 217 -28.87 -2.62 -25.09
CA ASP A 217 -29.61 -2.10 -26.24
C ASP A 217 -28.92 -2.44 -27.55
N ALA A 218 -29.67 -2.36 -28.66
CA ALA A 218 -29.11 -2.52 -29.99
C ALA A 218 -28.18 -1.35 -30.33
N GLU A 219 -27.02 -1.63 -30.94
CA GLU A 219 -26.05 -0.59 -31.31
C GLU A 219 -26.56 0.30 -32.45
N SER A 220 -27.54 -0.20 -33.23
CA SER A 220 -28.17 0.54 -34.31
C SER A 220 -29.59 0.02 -34.59
N ASP A 221 -30.39 0.83 -35.30
CA ASP A 221 -31.75 0.47 -35.74
C ASP A 221 -31.78 -0.52 -36.93
N VAL A 222 -30.66 -1.15 -37.27
CA VAL A 222 -30.57 -2.11 -38.38
C VAL A 222 -31.08 -3.48 -37.92
N PHE A 223 -31.81 -4.20 -38.78
CA PHE A 223 -32.29 -5.54 -38.49
C PHE A 223 -31.13 -6.49 -38.12
N GLY A 224 -31.33 -7.27 -37.06
CA GLY A 224 -30.31 -8.17 -36.53
C GLY A 224 -29.03 -7.48 -36.01
N ALA A 225 -29.07 -6.18 -35.70
CA ALA A 225 -27.93 -5.46 -35.14
C ALA A 225 -27.38 -6.14 -33.86
N GLU A 226 -26.08 -5.95 -33.63
CA GLU A 226 -25.43 -6.37 -32.39
C GLU A 226 -25.91 -5.55 -31.19
N VAL A 227 -25.73 -6.09 -29.98
CA VAL A 227 -26.16 -5.45 -28.72
C VAL A 227 -24.96 -5.03 -27.91
N ALA A 228 -25.08 -3.89 -27.24
CA ALA A 228 -24.08 -3.34 -26.35
C ALA A 228 -24.75 -2.63 -25.17
N TRP A 229 -23.96 -2.38 -24.11
CA TRP A 229 -24.42 -1.58 -22.99
C TRP A 229 -24.58 -0.12 -23.42
N ALA A 230 -25.82 0.38 -23.38
CA ALA A 230 -26.15 1.77 -23.67
C ALA A 230 -25.98 2.65 -22.43
N GLY A 231 -25.16 3.69 -22.56
CA GLY A 231 -24.91 4.71 -21.54
C GLY A 231 -23.45 5.14 -21.49
N GLU A 232 -23.18 6.25 -20.81
CA GLU A 232 -21.82 6.68 -20.49
C GLU A 232 -21.50 6.27 -19.05
N ALA A 233 -20.62 5.29 -18.89
CA ALA A 233 -20.09 4.86 -17.60
C ALA A 233 -18.57 4.84 -17.69
N ALA A 234 -17.93 5.73 -16.94
CA ALA A 234 -16.48 5.80 -16.83
C ALA A 234 -16.11 5.91 -15.36
N CYS A 235 -15.13 5.11 -14.96
CA CYS A 235 -14.61 5.06 -13.61
C CYS A 235 -13.27 5.79 -13.56
N GLU A 236 -13.17 6.81 -12.70
CA GLU A 236 -11.93 7.50 -12.38
C GLU A 236 -11.39 7.02 -11.02
N ALA A 237 -10.08 7.08 -10.84
CA ALA A 237 -9.47 6.81 -9.54
C ALA A 237 -10.08 7.73 -8.48
N ALA A 238 -10.58 7.15 -7.39
CA ALA A 238 -11.12 7.91 -6.28
C ALA A 238 -10.00 8.74 -5.63
N PRO A 239 -10.32 9.96 -5.13
CA PRO A 239 -9.32 10.76 -4.44
C PRO A 239 -8.89 10.06 -3.15
N GLU A 240 -7.59 9.82 -3.03
CA GLU A 240 -6.97 9.33 -1.81
C GLU A 240 -6.85 10.48 -0.81
N CYS A 241 -7.09 10.20 0.47
CA CYS A 241 -6.84 11.20 1.51
C CYS A 241 -5.33 11.41 1.70
N ASP A 242 -4.93 12.68 1.79
CA ASP A 242 -3.52 13.08 1.88
C ASP A 242 -2.90 12.67 3.22
N SER A 243 -2.33 11.47 3.26
CA SER A 243 -1.58 10.93 4.41
C SER A 243 -0.27 11.69 4.62
N ALA A 244 0.40 12.13 3.56
CA ALA A 244 1.66 12.87 3.64
C ALA A 244 1.46 14.27 4.27
N GLY A 245 0.36 14.95 3.90
CA GLY A 245 -0.04 16.21 4.50
C GLY A 245 -0.31 16.06 5.99
N PHE A 246 -1.00 14.99 6.41
CA PHE A 246 -1.25 14.74 7.83
C PHE A 246 0.02 14.35 8.61
N LEU A 247 0.90 13.51 8.04
CA LEU A 247 2.21 13.16 8.65
C LEU A 247 3.16 14.35 8.78
N SER A 248 2.90 15.46 8.08
CA SER A 248 3.67 16.70 8.26
C SER A 248 3.22 17.55 9.45
N THR A 249 2.17 17.15 10.15
CA THR A 249 1.69 17.84 11.36
C THR A 249 2.58 17.52 12.57
N SER A 250 2.75 18.50 13.46
CA SER A 250 3.66 18.38 14.60
C SER A 250 3.22 17.27 15.56
N GLY A 251 4.15 16.41 15.96
CA GLY A 251 3.91 15.38 16.98
C GLY A 251 3.22 14.12 16.46
N VAL A 252 3.02 13.96 15.14
CA VAL A 252 2.48 12.73 14.54
C VAL A 252 3.63 11.83 14.09
N ALA A 253 3.71 10.62 14.63
CA ALA A 253 4.74 9.64 14.29
C ALA A 253 4.33 8.78 13.08
N SER A 254 3.10 8.25 13.11
CA SER A 254 2.57 7.42 12.04
C SER A 254 1.04 7.49 11.98
N LEU A 255 0.51 7.03 10.85
CA LEU A 255 -0.91 6.93 10.60
C LEU A 255 -1.21 5.47 10.21
N GLU A 256 -1.99 4.77 11.02
CA GLU A 256 -2.37 3.37 10.78
C GLU A 256 -3.78 3.32 10.24
N CYS A 257 -3.91 2.99 8.94
CA CYS A 257 -5.18 3.05 8.21
C CYS A 257 -5.60 1.68 7.68
N ASP A 258 -6.89 1.38 7.78
CA ASP A 258 -7.49 0.24 7.07
C ASP A 258 -7.55 0.48 5.55
N SER A 259 -7.79 1.74 5.16
CA SER A 259 -7.83 2.21 3.77
C SER A 259 -7.61 3.73 3.74
N LEU A 260 -7.03 4.23 2.65
CA LEU A 260 -6.83 5.67 2.39
C LEU A 260 -7.92 6.26 1.46
N PHE A 261 -8.92 5.45 1.11
CA PHE A 261 -10.06 5.82 0.27
C PHE A 261 -11.32 6.08 1.12
N GLU A 262 -12.39 6.58 0.48
CA GLU A 262 -13.64 6.94 1.15
C GLU A 262 -14.14 5.89 2.15
N GLY A 263 -14.42 6.31 3.38
CA GLY A 263 -14.87 5.46 4.49
C GLY A 263 -13.73 4.76 5.24
N GLY A 264 -12.49 4.84 4.77
CA GLY A 264 -11.31 4.34 5.46
C GLY A 264 -11.10 5.02 6.81
N GLN A 265 -10.89 4.23 7.85
CA GLN A 265 -10.60 4.71 9.20
C GLN A 265 -9.12 4.63 9.48
N CYS A 266 -8.58 5.68 10.11
CA CYS A 266 -7.19 5.75 10.48
C CYS A 266 -7.02 6.12 11.95
N GLU A 267 -6.16 5.37 12.61
CA GLU A 267 -5.65 5.66 13.94
C GLU A 267 -4.37 6.49 13.84
N VAL A 268 -4.31 7.57 14.62
CA VAL A 268 -3.17 8.48 14.66
C VAL A 268 -2.25 8.07 15.80
N VAL A 269 -0.99 7.79 15.48
CA VAL A 269 0.04 7.48 16.46
C VAL A 269 0.90 8.71 16.66
N CYS A 270 0.93 9.21 17.89
CA CYS A 270 1.73 10.38 18.25
C CYS A 270 3.20 10.02 18.53
N GLU A 271 4.09 10.98 18.34
CA GLU A 271 5.50 10.89 18.74
C GLU A 271 5.64 10.79 20.26
N GLU A 272 6.81 10.37 20.73
CA GLU A 272 7.13 10.34 22.16
C GLU A 272 6.98 11.75 22.76
N ASN A 273 6.37 11.82 23.94
CA ASN A 273 6.02 13.06 24.65
C ASN A 273 4.89 13.91 24.02
N TYR A 274 4.10 13.33 23.11
CA TYR A 274 2.83 13.88 22.63
C TYR A 274 1.67 12.95 23.01
N GLU A 275 0.51 13.54 23.27
CA GLU A 275 -0.73 12.85 23.60
C GLU A 275 -1.78 13.09 22.51
N LEU A 276 -2.48 12.02 22.11
CA LEU A 276 -3.56 12.10 21.13
C LEU A 276 -4.78 12.81 21.75
N GLN A 277 -5.16 13.93 21.16
CA GLN A 277 -6.46 14.57 21.41
C GLN A 277 -7.40 14.37 20.24
N GLY A 278 -8.65 14.01 20.53
CA GLY A 278 -9.68 13.79 19.53
C GLY A 278 -9.97 12.30 19.30
N SER A 279 -10.60 12.00 18.17
CA SER A 279 -10.95 10.64 17.73
C SER A 279 -10.29 10.29 16.39
N SER A 280 -10.36 9.02 15.99
CA SER A 280 -9.88 8.52 14.69
C SER A 280 -10.32 9.37 13.49
N LEU A 281 -9.49 9.38 12.45
CA LEU A 281 -9.76 10.07 11.20
C LEU A 281 -10.54 9.14 10.25
N ILE A 282 -11.46 9.71 9.49
CA ILE A 282 -12.23 9.01 8.45
C ILE A 282 -12.04 9.75 7.14
N CYS A 283 -11.61 9.04 6.10
CA CYS A 283 -11.45 9.64 4.77
C CYS A 283 -12.82 9.90 4.12
N GLU A 284 -13.10 11.14 3.76
CA GLU A 284 -14.32 11.49 3.01
C GLU A 284 -14.13 11.31 1.50
N GLY A 285 -15.21 11.09 0.74
CA GLY A 285 -15.18 11.00 -0.73
C GLY A 285 -14.71 12.28 -1.46
N SER A 286 -14.39 13.34 -0.71
CA SER A 286 -13.73 14.56 -1.17
C SER A 286 -12.19 14.45 -1.21
N GLY A 287 -11.60 13.40 -0.63
CA GLY A 287 -10.15 13.27 -0.42
C GLY A 287 -9.65 14.06 0.80
N LEU A 288 -10.57 14.47 1.70
CA LEU A 288 -10.24 15.17 2.93
C LEU A 288 -10.49 14.28 4.15
N TRP A 289 -9.67 14.46 5.18
CA TRP A 289 -9.89 13.81 6.47
C TRP A 289 -11.04 14.49 7.22
N SER A 290 -11.97 13.68 7.70
CA SER A 290 -12.95 14.07 8.71
C SER A 290 -12.51 13.53 10.08
N GLY A 291 -12.58 14.37 11.11
CA GLY A 291 -12.12 14.03 12.44
C GLY A 291 -11.38 15.20 13.09
N ASN A 292 -11.01 15.03 14.35
CA ASN A 292 -10.30 16.02 15.14
C ASN A 292 -9.05 15.46 15.84
N ALA A 293 -8.51 14.34 15.36
CA ALA A 293 -7.25 13.80 15.86
C ALA A 293 -6.13 14.82 15.68
N THR A 294 -5.49 15.17 16.79
CA THR A 294 -4.32 16.05 16.86
C THR A 294 -3.40 15.56 17.94
N CYS A 295 -2.10 15.53 17.68
CA CYS A 295 -1.10 15.23 18.70
C CYS A 295 -0.69 16.53 19.39
N VAL A 296 -0.87 16.59 20.71
CA VAL A 296 -0.57 17.78 21.52
C VAL A 296 0.59 17.44 22.45
N PRO A 297 1.59 18.33 22.64
CA PRO A 297 2.67 18.09 23.59
C PRO A 297 2.16 17.75 24.99
N ASN A 298 2.81 16.81 25.66
CA ASN A 298 2.50 16.46 27.04
C ASN A 298 2.63 17.69 27.95
N SER A 299 1.69 17.80 28.89
CA SER A 299 1.71 18.85 29.92
C SER A 299 2.46 18.37 31.15
N CYS A 300 3.17 19.27 31.83
CA CYS A 300 3.83 18.96 33.10
C CYS A 300 2.82 18.91 34.25
N GLY A 301 3.11 18.07 35.24
CA GLY A 301 2.41 18.09 36.53
C GLY A 301 2.75 19.33 37.36
N GLU A 302 2.21 19.39 38.58
CA GLU A 302 2.63 20.44 39.52
C GLU A 302 4.11 20.25 39.88
N PRO A 303 4.95 21.31 39.84
CA PRO A 303 6.37 21.18 40.13
C PRO A 303 6.58 20.85 41.60
N PHE A 304 7.48 19.90 41.87
CA PHE A 304 7.74 19.45 43.23
C PHE A 304 8.62 20.47 43.97
N ILE A 305 8.22 20.84 45.19
CA ILE A 305 8.94 21.80 46.04
C ILE A 305 9.76 21.01 47.06
N PHE A 306 11.08 20.99 46.91
CA PHE A 306 12.01 20.32 47.84
C PHE A 306 12.73 21.29 48.80
N ASP A 307 12.68 22.60 48.52
CA ASP A 307 13.39 23.62 49.29
C ASP A 307 12.46 24.21 50.37
N GLU A 308 12.82 24.06 51.65
CA GLU A 308 12.09 24.69 52.77
C GLU A 308 11.99 26.22 52.63
N MET A 309 12.87 26.82 51.83
CA MET A 309 12.94 28.25 51.55
C MET A 309 11.96 28.68 50.45
N MET A 310 11.36 27.74 49.71
CA MET A 310 10.40 28.00 48.62
C MET A 310 8.97 27.82 49.11
N LEU A 311 8.23 28.93 49.25
CA LEU A 311 6.88 28.96 49.83
C LEU A 311 5.79 28.49 48.87
N SER A 312 5.90 28.82 47.59
CA SER A 312 4.89 28.46 46.58
C SER A 312 5.42 28.61 45.17
N VAL A 313 4.86 27.86 44.22
CA VAL A 313 5.09 28.04 42.79
C VAL A 313 3.78 28.45 42.12
N ASN A 314 3.84 29.46 41.26
CA ASN A 314 2.66 29.95 40.54
C ASN A 314 2.42 29.17 39.24
N CYS A 315 2.25 27.85 39.35
CA CYS A 315 1.86 27.00 38.22
C CYS A 315 0.38 26.62 38.30
N SER A 316 -0.29 26.61 37.14
CA SER A 316 -1.63 26.03 36.99
C SER A 316 -1.47 24.57 36.58
N SER A 317 -2.00 23.60 37.33
CA SER A 317 -1.93 22.19 36.93
C SER A 317 -3.14 21.81 36.05
N PRO A 318 -2.94 21.18 34.87
CA PRO A 318 -1.66 20.81 34.24
C PRO A 318 -0.98 22.01 33.54
N VAL A 319 0.36 22.04 33.55
CA VAL A 319 1.17 23.12 32.94
C VAL A 319 1.47 22.77 31.49
N SER A 320 0.96 23.57 30.55
CA SER A 320 1.20 23.34 29.12
C SER A 320 2.68 23.47 28.76
N SER A 321 3.16 22.62 27.85
CA SER A 321 4.50 22.72 27.26
C SER A 321 4.79 24.13 26.71
N GLY A 322 5.98 24.66 26.96
CA GLY A 322 6.43 26.02 26.68
C GLY A 322 6.08 27.05 27.77
N THR A 323 5.35 26.67 28.82
CA THR A 323 4.96 27.61 29.90
C THR A 323 6.05 27.73 30.94
N SER A 324 6.35 28.97 31.35
CA SER A 324 7.21 29.26 32.50
C SER A 324 6.44 29.67 33.75
N CYS A 325 6.83 29.13 34.91
CA CYS A 325 6.30 29.49 36.21
C CYS A 325 7.39 30.05 37.13
N ASN A 326 7.01 31.01 37.98
CA ASN A 326 7.92 31.56 38.99
C ASN A 326 7.64 30.95 40.37
N ALA A 327 8.71 30.83 41.16
CA ALA A 327 8.64 30.52 42.57
C ALA A 327 8.49 31.77 43.44
N THR A 328 8.05 31.60 44.68
CA THR A 328 8.03 32.62 45.73
C THR A 328 8.82 32.10 46.92
N CYS A 329 9.81 32.87 47.38
CA CYS A 329 10.70 32.47 48.47
C CYS A 329 10.28 33.06 49.83
N ALA A 330 10.74 32.46 50.91
CA ALA A 330 10.60 32.96 52.28
C ALA A 330 11.42 34.24 52.53
N ASP A 331 11.09 34.96 53.60
CA ASP A 331 11.76 36.22 53.96
C ASP A 331 13.28 36.05 54.11
N GLY A 332 14.06 36.90 53.45
CA GLY A 332 15.54 36.85 53.44
C GLY A 332 16.16 36.10 52.27
N PHE A 333 15.34 35.53 51.38
CA PHE A 333 15.77 34.81 50.17
C PHE A 333 15.21 35.47 48.90
N GLN A 334 15.97 35.41 47.79
CA GLN A 334 15.57 35.89 46.46
C GLN A 334 15.44 34.72 45.48
N VAL A 335 14.47 34.80 44.56
CA VAL A 335 14.26 33.79 43.51
C VAL A 335 15.37 33.90 42.46
N SER A 336 15.96 32.77 42.11
CA SER A 336 16.89 32.61 41.01
C SER A 336 16.34 31.57 40.03
N GLY A 337 16.17 31.94 38.76
CA GLY A 337 15.59 31.05 37.73
C GLY A 337 14.06 31.00 37.71
N HIS A 338 13.52 30.06 36.94
CA HIS A 338 12.08 29.80 36.78
C HIS A 338 11.87 28.33 36.38
N PHE A 339 10.66 27.80 36.58
CA PHE A 339 10.28 26.50 36.05
C PHE A 339 9.88 26.65 34.59
N LEU A 340 10.44 25.87 33.66
CA LEU A 340 10.02 25.84 32.25
C LEU A 340 9.59 24.41 31.89
N CYS A 341 8.31 24.25 31.55
CA CYS A 341 7.79 22.97 31.09
C CYS A 341 8.08 22.80 29.59
N GLU A 342 8.74 21.73 29.18
CA GLU A 342 8.87 21.33 27.77
C GLU A 342 8.57 19.83 27.65
N LEU A 343 7.62 19.48 26.79
CA LEU A 343 7.26 18.10 26.44
C LEU A 343 6.97 17.21 27.67
N GLY A 344 6.26 17.73 28.66
CA GLY A 344 5.87 16.98 29.87
C GLY A 344 6.92 16.98 31.00
N SER A 345 8.10 17.57 30.78
CA SER A 345 9.19 17.64 31.76
C SER A 345 9.64 19.07 32.04
N TYR A 346 10.09 19.34 33.27
CA TYR A 346 10.66 20.65 33.62
C TYR A 346 12.14 20.73 33.26
N VAL A 347 12.47 21.43 32.16
CA VAL A 347 13.86 21.60 31.66
C VAL A 347 14.61 22.72 32.38
N GLN A 348 13.91 23.59 33.11
CA GLN A 348 14.48 24.60 34.00
C GLN A 348 13.71 24.58 35.32
N SER A 349 14.39 24.95 36.41
CA SER A 349 13.83 25.01 37.77
C SER A 349 14.19 26.33 38.47
N ALA A 350 13.34 26.77 39.39
CA ALA A 350 13.58 27.96 40.22
C ALA A 350 14.15 27.56 41.60
N VAL A 351 15.05 28.37 42.13
CA VAL A 351 15.73 28.15 43.42
C VAL A 351 15.70 29.41 44.27
N CYS A 352 15.59 29.29 45.59
CA CYS A 352 15.63 30.40 46.54
C CYS A 352 17.04 30.59 47.11
N THR A 353 17.65 31.77 46.92
CA THR A 353 19.04 32.03 47.32
C THR A 353 19.14 33.14 48.36
N VAL A 354 20.13 33.06 49.25
CA VAL A 354 20.35 34.07 50.30
C VAL A 354 20.85 35.38 49.68
N GLU A 355 20.32 36.51 50.13
CA GLU A 355 20.70 37.83 49.64
C GLU A 355 22.18 38.15 49.98
N ASN A 356 23.01 38.45 48.96
CA ASN A 356 24.43 38.88 49.05
C ASN A 356 25.51 37.80 49.33
N VAL A 357 25.26 36.53 49.02
CA VAL A 357 26.33 35.51 48.98
C VAL A 357 26.68 35.22 47.53
N ASN A 358 27.98 35.13 47.22
CA ASN A 358 28.45 34.77 45.88
C ASN A 358 28.25 33.28 45.68
N SER A 359 27.05 32.90 45.28
CA SER A 359 26.64 31.51 45.18
C SER A 359 26.52 31.04 43.74
N THR A 360 26.98 29.82 43.47
CA THR A 360 26.77 29.17 42.17
C THR A 360 25.59 28.23 42.23
N ILE A 361 24.80 28.23 41.16
CA ILE A 361 23.70 27.29 40.96
C ILE A 361 24.30 26.00 40.41
N VAL A 362 24.06 24.90 41.11
CA VAL A 362 24.61 23.58 40.81
C VAL A 362 23.45 22.59 40.84
N SER A 363 23.46 21.59 39.95
CA SER A 363 22.48 20.50 40.04
C SER A 363 22.99 19.46 41.04
N GLY A 364 22.11 18.95 41.89
CA GLY A 364 22.45 17.90 42.83
C GLY A 364 21.36 16.85 42.87
N ILE A 365 21.68 15.68 43.41
CA ILE A 365 20.69 14.65 43.68
C ILE A 365 20.35 14.72 45.15
N VAL A 366 19.06 14.90 45.44
CA VAL A 366 18.53 14.77 46.79
C VAL A 366 17.64 13.54 46.81
N GLY A 367 17.76 12.74 47.86
CA GLY A 367 16.92 11.56 48.05
C GLY A 367 16.99 11.01 49.47
N GLY A 368 16.15 10.02 49.75
CA GLY A 368 16.16 9.25 50.98
C GLY A 368 16.84 7.90 50.81
N LEU A 369 17.58 7.46 51.84
CA LEU A 369 18.07 6.09 51.95
C LEU A 369 17.33 5.39 53.09
N SER A 370 16.79 4.23 52.79
CA SER A 370 16.08 3.34 53.70
C SER A 370 16.87 2.05 53.82
N LEU A 371 17.39 1.77 55.03
CA LEU A 371 18.24 0.63 55.30
C LEU A 371 17.60 -0.27 56.35
N ASN A 372 17.51 -1.55 56.04
CA ASN A 372 17.22 -2.58 57.01
C ASN A 372 18.48 -3.39 57.27
N VAL A 373 18.88 -3.54 58.53
CA VAL A 373 20.10 -4.25 58.89
C VAL A 373 19.93 -5.18 60.08
N THR A 374 20.88 -6.08 60.27
CA THR A 374 21.10 -6.78 61.54
C THR A 374 22.32 -6.22 62.26
N VAL A 375 22.16 -5.87 63.55
CA VAL A 375 23.21 -5.22 64.35
C VAL A 375 23.69 -6.13 65.49
N GLU A 376 25.01 -6.21 65.63
CA GLU A 376 25.66 -6.87 66.77
C GLU A 376 26.08 -5.89 67.88
N LEU A 377 26.55 -4.70 67.50
CA LEU A 377 27.02 -3.65 68.41
C LEU A 377 26.56 -2.27 67.90
N SER A 378 25.90 -1.49 68.76
CA SER A 378 25.45 -0.13 68.41
C SER A 378 26.64 0.84 68.38
N VAL A 379 26.80 1.61 67.30
CA VAL A 379 27.74 2.73 67.21
C VAL A 379 27.03 4.05 67.53
N THR A 380 27.77 5.16 67.63
CA THR A 380 27.19 6.50 67.80
C THR A 380 26.64 7.03 66.47
N ASP A 381 25.63 7.89 66.52
CA ASP A 381 24.99 8.47 65.34
C ASP A 381 26.00 9.21 64.44
N ASP A 382 27.00 9.89 65.02
CA ASP A 382 28.07 10.55 64.25
C ASP A 382 28.91 9.57 63.42
N GLN A 383 29.18 8.38 63.96
CA GLN A 383 29.92 7.35 63.24
C GLN A 383 29.06 6.78 62.10
N LEU A 384 27.77 6.55 62.37
CA LEU A 384 26.82 6.05 61.38
C LEU A 384 26.62 7.06 60.23
N LEU A 385 26.50 8.36 60.53
CA LEU A 385 26.46 9.44 59.53
C LEU A 385 27.72 9.46 58.67
N SER A 386 28.90 9.43 59.30
CA SER A 386 30.18 9.46 58.56
C SER A 386 30.36 8.27 57.63
N VAL A 387 30.02 7.06 58.08
CA VAL A 387 30.13 5.85 57.25
C VAL A 387 29.11 5.88 56.12
N THR A 388 27.87 6.27 56.40
CA THR A 388 26.82 6.38 55.38
C THR A 388 27.23 7.36 54.28
N ARG A 389 27.79 8.53 54.65
CA ARG A 389 28.30 9.52 53.69
C ARG A 389 29.36 8.94 52.76
N VAL A 390 30.34 8.22 53.31
CA VAL A 390 31.39 7.60 52.49
C VAL A 390 30.82 6.50 51.60
N SER A 391 29.88 5.71 52.11
CA SER A 391 29.26 4.62 51.34
C SER A 391 28.38 5.13 50.21
N VAL A 392 27.69 6.26 50.36
CA VAL A 392 27.00 6.95 49.26
C VAL A 392 28.00 7.43 48.21
N ALA A 393 29.11 8.04 48.64
CA ALA A 393 30.15 8.53 47.74
C ALA A 393 30.80 7.39 46.92
N GLU A 394 31.17 6.28 47.57
CA GLU A 394 31.71 5.10 46.88
C GLU A 394 30.65 4.41 46.00
N GLY A 395 29.39 4.38 46.45
CA GLY A 395 28.26 3.86 45.69
C GLY A 395 28.07 4.58 44.36
N LEU A 396 28.20 5.92 44.35
CA LEU A 396 28.10 6.76 43.16
C LEU A 396 29.45 7.02 42.47
N ASN A 397 30.55 6.49 43.01
CA ASN A 397 31.91 6.76 42.55
C ASN A 397 32.23 8.27 42.44
N VAL A 398 31.79 9.04 43.43
CA VAL A 398 32.04 10.48 43.57
C VAL A 398 32.95 10.77 44.77
N ASP A 399 33.48 11.99 44.85
CA ASP A 399 34.28 12.42 46.00
C ASP A 399 33.39 12.56 47.26
N GLU A 400 33.88 12.10 48.42
CA GLU A 400 33.13 12.16 49.69
C GLU A 400 32.72 13.60 50.07
N THR A 401 33.49 14.60 49.65
CA THR A 401 33.24 16.00 49.99
C THR A 401 32.08 16.64 49.22
N VAL A 402 31.60 16.01 48.13
CA VAL A 402 30.37 16.46 47.45
C VAL A 402 29.10 15.82 48.01
N VAL A 403 29.22 14.89 48.96
CA VAL A 403 28.08 14.22 49.58
C VAL A 403 27.84 14.77 50.98
N THR A 404 26.59 15.10 51.26
CA THR A 404 26.10 15.41 52.60
C THR A 404 24.99 14.42 52.99
N VAL A 405 24.94 14.08 54.28
CA VAL A 405 23.91 13.19 54.82
C VAL A 405 23.33 13.85 56.06
N SER A 406 22.01 13.96 56.11
CA SER A 406 21.26 14.58 57.20
C SER A 406 20.12 13.66 57.67
N ASP A 407 19.43 14.08 58.73
CA ASP A 407 18.17 13.50 59.20
C ASP A 407 18.21 11.98 59.46
N LEU A 408 19.36 11.52 59.97
CA LEU A 408 19.53 10.12 60.37
C LEU A 408 18.56 9.75 61.50
N THR A 409 17.62 8.88 61.18
CA THR A 409 16.67 8.28 62.11
C THR A 409 16.99 6.80 62.26
N ALA A 410 17.49 6.40 63.43
CA ALA A 410 17.82 5.02 63.73
C ALA A 410 16.85 4.42 64.76
N ASN A 411 16.18 3.32 64.42
CA ASN A 411 15.35 2.55 65.35
C ASN A 411 16.03 1.21 65.67
N LEU A 412 16.80 1.23 66.76
CA LEU A 412 17.53 0.08 67.26
C LEU A 412 16.66 -0.71 68.25
N SER A 413 16.20 -1.89 67.84
CA SER A 413 15.51 -2.80 68.74
C SER A 413 16.51 -3.41 69.73
N ARG A 414 16.32 -3.17 71.04
CA ARG A 414 17.21 -3.72 72.08
C ARG A 414 16.94 -5.21 72.28
N ARG A 415 18.00 -6.02 72.28
CA ARG A 415 17.96 -7.44 72.68
C ARG A 415 17.46 -7.57 74.14
N THR A 416 16.18 -7.88 74.35
CA THR A 416 15.71 -8.38 75.65
C THR A 416 15.98 -9.87 75.74
N LEU A 417 16.90 -10.28 76.63
CA LEU A 417 17.13 -11.69 76.97
C LEU A 417 15.87 -12.29 77.60
N ARG A 418 14.99 -12.90 76.80
CA ARG A 418 13.98 -13.85 77.26
C ARG A 418 14.23 -15.21 76.63
N GLY A 419 14.77 -16.12 77.44
CA GLY A 419 14.72 -17.57 77.22
C GLY A 419 15.34 -18.10 75.92
N ARG A 420 16.67 -18.28 75.89
CA ARG A 420 17.45 -19.19 75.00
C ARG A 420 17.19 -19.21 73.47
N SER A 421 16.33 -18.34 72.93
CA SER A 421 16.19 -18.09 71.50
C SER A 421 16.69 -16.68 71.22
N LEU A 422 17.76 -16.54 70.42
CA LEU A 422 18.13 -15.24 69.85
C LEU A 422 17.13 -14.95 68.74
N GLU A 423 16.14 -14.09 69.00
CA GLU A 423 15.39 -13.46 67.91
C GLU A 423 16.24 -12.31 67.36
N THR A 424 16.66 -12.44 66.09
CA THR A 424 17.38 -11.41 65.34
C THR A 424 16.45 -10.23 65.13
N SER A 425 16.61 -9.18 65.92
CA SER A 425 15.83 -7.96 65.76
C SER A 425 16.44 -7.13 64.64
N SER A 426 15.77 -7.10 63.49
CA SER A 426 16.12 -6.21 62.37
C SER A 426 16.01 -4.76 62.83
N SER A 427 17.10 -4.01 62.69
CA SER A 427 17.12 -2.58 62.99
C SER A 427 16.96 -1.81 61.70
N TYR A 428 16.20 -0.72 61.75
CA TYR A 428 15.91 0.11 60.60
C TYR A 428 16.55 1.48 60.76
N PHE A 429 17.15 1.99 59.68
CA PHE A 429 17.66 3.35 59.60
C PHE A 429 17.13 4.03 58.35
N SER A 430 16.85 5.32 58.47
CA SER A 430 16.62 6.17 57.31
C SER A 430 17.40 7.47 57.44
N CYS A 431 17.93 7.97 56.34
CA CYS A 431 18.55 9.30 56.27
C CYS A 431 18.21 9.98 54.94
N GLN A 432 18.39 11.30 54.91
CA GLN A 432 18.41 12.05 53.65
C GLN A 432 19.86 12.24 53.22
N PHE A 433 20.09 12.21 51.92
CA PHE A 433 21.39 12.51 51.33
C PHE A 433 21.23 13.55 50.23
N GLU A 434 22.25 14.39 50.09
CA GLU A 434 22.38 15.36 49.00
C GLU A 434 23.78 15.22 48.39
N VAL A 435 23.82 15.06 47.07
CA VAL A 435 25.06 14.92 46.29
C VAL A 435 25.15 16.09 45.32
N PHE A 436 26.17 16.93 45.48
CA PHE A 436 26.42 18.07 44.59
C PHE A 436 27.19 17.59 43.35
N SER A 437 26.69 17.88 42.14
CA SER A 437 27.36 17.48 40.89
C SER A 437 27.44 18.64 39.89
N ALA A 438 28.33 18.57 38.91
CA ALA A 438 28.21 19.49 37.77
C ALA A 438 26.82 19.31 37.10
N SER A 439 26.28 20.37 36.49
CA SER A 439 24.90 20.36 35.98
C SER A 439 24.65 19.28 34.91
N ALA A 440 25.70 18.83 34.21
CA ALA A 440 25.64 17.79 33.19
C ALA A 440 25.63 16.35 33.75
N ASP A 441 26.08 16.16 35.01
CA ASP A 441 26.30 14.83 35.57
C ASP A 441 25.15 14.36 36.48
N ALA A 442 24.27 15.28 36.89
CA ALA A 442 23.21 15.00 37.86
C ALA A 442 22.20 13.96 37.37
N GLU A 443 21.80 14.00 36.08
CA GLU A 443 20.88 13.01 35.52
C GLU A 443 21.53 11.63 35.40
N THR A 444 22.81 11.58 35.01
CA THR A 444 23.57 10.34 34.94
C THR A 444 23.70 9.71 36.33
N GLN A 445 24.05 10.51 37.33
CA GLN A 445 24.15 10.03 38.72
C GLN A 445 22.77 9.65 39.28
N LEU A 446 21.68 10.28 38.85
CA LEU A 446 20.32 9.90 39.25
C LEU A 446 19.96 8.53 38.67
N THR A 447 20.37 8.22 37.44
CA THR A 447 20.21 6.85 36.92
C THR A 447 21.11 5.84 37.63
N GLU A 448 22.32 6.24 38.00
CA GLU A 448 23.28 5.38 38.70
C GLU A 448 22.80 5.02 40.12
N ILE A 449 22.14 5.93 40.84
CA ILE A 449 21.73 5.71 42.23
C ILE A 449 20.64 4.62 42.38
N PHE A 450 19.84 4.41 41.34
CA PHE A 450 18.85 3.32 41.29
C PHE A 450 19.42 2.03 40.70
N SER A 451 20.69 2.00 40.31
CA SER A 451 21.32 0.82 39.74
C SER A 451 21.67 -0.23 40.80
N ASP A 452 21.63 -1.50 40.41
CA ASP A 452 22.11 -2.60 41.25
C ASP A 452 23.59 -2.43 41.62
N ASP A 453 24.37 -1.78 40.75
CA ASP A 453 25.80 -1.55 40.97
C ASP A 453 26.05 -0.54 42.10
N PHE A 454 25.24 0.51 42.20
CA PHE A 454 25.23 1.41 43.36
C PHE A 454 24.93 0.64 44.64
N ILE A 455 23.86 -0.16 44.66
CA ILE A 455 23.46 -0.94 45.85
C ILE A 455 24.59 -1.86 46.30
N HIS A 456 25.24 -2.54 45.36
CA HIS A 456 26.37 -3.42 45.65
C HIS A 456 27.59 -2.67 46.19
N ARG A 457 28.01 -1.57 45.55
CA ARG A 457 29.15 -0.76 45.99
C ARG A 457 28.90 -0.11 47.35
N PHE A 458 27.71 0.45 47.55
CA PHE A 458 27.27 1.00 48.83
C PHE A 458 27.34 -0.06 49.92
N ALA A 459 26.73 -1.23 49.71
CA ALA A 459 26.67 -2.27 50.74
C ALA A 459 28.06 -2.80 51.12
N ALA A 460 28.93 -3.01 50.12
CA ALA A 460 30.30 -3.42 50.36
C ALA A 460 31.08 -2.35 51.16
N SER A 461 30.94 -1.07 50.81
CA SER A 461 31.55 0.04 51.54
C SER A 461 31.07 0.10 53.00
N PHE A 462 29.76 -0.05 53.20
CA PHE A 462 29.13 0.10 54.51
C PHE A 462 29.53 -1.01 55.47
N GLU A 463 29.45 -2.28 55.03
CA GLU A 463 29.77 -3.44 55.87
C GLU A 463 31.27 -3.57 56.15
N THR A 464 32.14 -3.15 55.24
CA THR A 464 33.60 -3.15 55.47
C THR A 464 34.01 -2.16 56.55
N ARG A 465 33.33 -1.00 56.62
CA ARG A 465 33.58 0.05 57.61
C ARG A 465 32.84 -0.19 58.93
N LEU A 466 31.71 -0.89 58.89
CA LEU A 466 30.94 -1.33 60.05
C LEU A 466 30.70 -2.85 60.04
N PRO A 467 31.70 -3.68 60.39
CA PRO A 467 31.57 -5.14 60.34
C PRO A 467 30.54 -5.76 61.29
N SER A 468 29.97 -4.95 62.18
CA SER A 468 28.93 -5.33 63.15
C SER A 468 27.51 -5.04 62.64
N TYR A 469 27.40 -4.54 61.40
CA TYR A 469 26.17 -4.23 60.69
C TYR A 469 26.16 -5.06 59.41
N HIS A 470 25.07 -5.78 59.15
CA HIS A 470 24.84 -6.46 57.88
C HIS A 470 23.55 -5.95 57.25
N ILE A 471 23.62 -5.54 55.99
CA ILE A 471 22.49 -4.99 55.25
C ILE A 471 21.59 -6.13 54.78
N VAL A 472 20.33 -6.08 55.21
CA VAL A 472 19.25 -6.99 54.81
C VAL A 472 18.56 -6.47 53.55
N SER A 473 18.30 -5.16 53.50
CA SER A 473 17.78 -4.48 52.31
C SER A 473 18.16 -3.00 52.31
N LEU A 474 18.33 -2.45 51.11
CA LEU A 474 18.60 -1.05 50.85
C LEU A 474 17.59 -0.56 49.80
N GLU A 475 16.95 0.57 50.06
CA GLU A 475 16.02 1.21 49.13
C GLU A 475 16.34 2.70 49.05
N VAL A 476 16.39 3.22 47.83
CA VAL A 476 16.49 4.65 47.55
C VAL A 476 15.07 5.18 47.32
N VAL A 477 14.68 6.20 48.06
CA VAL A 477 13.32 6.72 48.10
C VAL A 477 13.33 8.18 47.65
N ASP A 478 12.40 8.56 46.78
CA ASP A 478 12.16 9.94 46.34
C ASP A 478 13.42 10.69 45.84
N ALA A 479 14.38 9.96 45.24
CA ALA A 479 15.57 10.60 44.69
C ALA A 479 15.24 11.35 43.39
N VAL A 480 15.71 12.59 43.29
CA VAL A 480 15.43 13.49 42.17
C VAL A 480 16.61 14.42 41.93
N VAL A 481 16.77 14.91 40.69
CA VAL A 481 17.68 16.01 40.41
C VAL A 481 17.01 17.30 40.87
N VAL A 482 17.67 17.99 41.80
CA VAL A 482 17.29 19.33 42.22
C VAL A 482 18.36 20.32 41.78
N VAL A 483 17.93 21.55 41.54
CA VAL A 483 18.86 22.65 41.34
C VAL A 483 19.01 23.34 42.68
N THR A 484 20.23 23.41 43.20
CA THR A 484 20.54 23.85 44.56
C THR A 484 21.66 24.90 44.53
N ASN A 485 21.78 25.65 45.62
CA ASN A 485 22.70 26.76 45.76
C ASN A 485 23.85 26.38 46.69
N VAL A 486 25.07 26.55 46.21
CA VAL A 486 26.26 26.11 46.95
C VAL A 486 27.15 27.32 47.29
N GLY A 487 27.54 27.45 48.56
CA GLY A 487 28.46 28.48 49.05
C GLY A 487 29.94 28.13 48.81
N ASP A 488 30.82 29.14 48.81
CA ASP A 488 32.24 29.08 48.38
C ASP A 488 33.07 27.87 48.90
N ASP A 489 32.75 27.30 50.07
CA ASP A 489 33.51 26.17 50.66
C ASP A 489 33.29 24.81 49.96
N VAL A 490 32.18 24.63 49.23
CA VAL A 490 31.85 23.38 48.52
C VAL A 490 32.10 23.50 47.00
N ILE A 491 32.26 24.74 46.49
CA ILE A 491 32.51 25.08 45.08
C ILE A 491 33.83 24.48 44.56
N ALA A 492 34.85 24.36 45.41
CA ALA A 492 36.17 23.89 44.98
C ALA A 492 36.20 22.41 44.54
N VAL A 493 35.20 21.61 44.93
CA VAL A 493 35.16 20.17 44.67
C VAL A 493 34.17 19.84 43.54
N ALA A 494 32.96 20.42 43.55
CA ALA A 494 31.95 20.13 42.52
C ALA A 494 32.36 20.60 41.10
N VAL A 495 33.20 21.64 41.00
CA VAL A 495 33.71 22.17 39.72
C VAL A 495 35.13 21.62 39.40
N GLY A 496 35.77 20.94 40.35
CA GLY A 496 37.16 20.49 40.26
C GLY A 496 37.42 19.26 39.38
N ALA A 497 36.37 18.55 38.95
CA ALA A 497 36.51 17.32 38.16
C ALA A 497 36.94 17.56 36.69
N GLU A 498 36.75 18.76 36.13
CA GLU A 498 37.03 19.02 34.70
C GLU A 498 38.45 19.56 34.39
N ALA A 499 39.26 19.94 35.39
CA ALA A 499 40.55 20.60 35.12
C ALA A 499 41.75 19.65 34.93
N ALA A 500 41.59 18.33 35.09
CA ALA A 500 42.75 17.40 35.12
C ALA A 500 42.96 16.53 33.86
N GLU A 501 41.97 16.35 32.98
CA GLU A 501 42.13 15.44 31.83
C GLU A 501 42.40 16.11 30.46
N PHE A 502 42.10 17.40 30.29
CA PHE A 502 42.31 18.06 28.99
C PHE A 502 43.73 18.61 28.76
N ASP A 503 44.51 18.88 29.81
CA ASP A 503 45.82 19.55 29.66
C ASP A 503 47.00 18.60 29.35
N LEU A 504 46.82 17.28 29.47
CA LEU A 504 47.85 16.31 29.07
C LEU A 504 47.80 15.98 27.57
N LEU A 505 46.64 16.00 26.91
CA LEU A 505 46.56 15.71 25.47
C LEU A 505 47.15 16.84 24.60
N VAL A 506 47.01 18.10 25.02
CA VAL A 506 47.53 19.26 24.27
C VAL A 506 49.05 19.33 24.31
N VAL A 507 49.68 18.94 25.43
CA VAL A 507 51.14 18.91 25.58
C VAL A 507 51.75 17.74 24.78
N TRP A 508 51.10 16.57 24.77
CA TRP A 508 51.57 15.41 24.01
C TRP A 508 51.39 15.59 22.49
N LEU A 509 50.28 16.19 22.04
CA LEU A 509 50.10 16.51 20.61
C LEU A 509 51.11 17.56 20.12
N SER A 510 51.45 18.54 20.96
CA SER A 510 52.47 19.55 20.66
C SER A 510 53.89 18.95 20.57
N LEU A 511 54.24 18.03 21.47
CA LEU A 511 55.54 17.33 21.44
C LEU A 511 55.65 16.33 20.29
N CYS A 512 54.56 15.64 19.93
CA CYS A 512 54.50 14.75 18.78
C CYS A 512 54.60 15.52 17.44
N PHE A 513 53.99 16.71 17.33
CA PHE A 513 54.12 17.55 16.12
C PHE A 513 55.53 18.13 15.94
N VAL A 514 56.22 18.51 17.03
CA VAL A 514 57.63 18.95 16.96
C VAL A 514 58.55 17.76 16.61
N GLY A 515 58.27 16.56 17.12
CA GLY A 515 58.99 15.34 16.74
C GLY A 515 58.80 14.95 15.26
N LEU A 516 57.58 15.00 14.75
CA LEU A 516 57.26 14.62 13.38
C LEU A 516 57.83 15.62 12.36
N THR A 517 57.81 16.92 12.67
CA THR A 517 58.41 17.96 11.82
C THR A 517 59.94 17.88 11.79
N ALA A 518 60.59 17.52 12.91
CA ALA A 518 62.03 17.27 12.96
C ALA A 518 62.45 16.04 12.14
N VAL A 519 61.67 14.94 12.20
CA VAL A 519 61.93 13.71 11.43
C VAL A 519 61.69 13.93 9.94
N LEU A 520 60.62 14.64 9.56
CA LEU A 520 60.35 15.00 8.16
C LEU A 520 61.39 15.97 7.59
N ALA A 521 61.87 16.94 8.38
CA ALA A 521 62.98 17.81 7.99
C ALA A 521 64.31 17.06 7.85
N CYS A 522 64.55 16.03 8.68
CA CYS A 522 65.72 15.17 8.58
C CYS A 522 65.66 14.24 7.35
N LEU A 523 64.48 13.67 7.04
CA LEU A 523 64.26 12.86 5.85
C LEU A 523 64.30 13.67 4.54
N PHE A 524 63.81 14.92 4.55
CA PHE A 524 63.98 15.84 3.40
C PHE A 524 65.44 16.29 3.21
N ARG A 525 66.19 16.54 4.30
CA ARG A 525 67.65 16.80 4.20
C ARG A 525 68.45 15.57 3.75
N HIS A 526 68.00 14.36 4.11
CA HIS A 526 68.67 13.12 3.70
C HIS A 526 68.35 12.72 2.25
N ARG A 527 67.13 13.00 1.75
CA ARG A 527 66.76 12.81 0.33
C ARG A 527 67.37 13.88 -0.59
N ALA A 528 67.47 15.14 -0.14
CA ALA A 528 68.12 16.21 -0.90
C ALA A 528 69.65 16.05 -1.00
N ARG A 529 70.31 15.43 -0.01
CA ARG A 529 71.75 15.12 -0.05
C ARG A 529 72.11 13.90 -0.89
N ARG A 530 71.20 12.92 -1.07
CA ARG A 530 71.41 11.78 -1.99
C ARG A 530 71.25 12.15 -3.47
N TRP A 531 70.52 13.20 -3.80
CA TRP A 531 70.28 13.60 -5.20
C TRP A 531 71.38 14.50 -5.79
N ILE A 532 72.24 15.11 -4.96
CA ILE A 532 73.35 15.98 -5.40
C ILE A 532 74.70 15.22 -5.46
N ALA A 533 74.78 14.00 -4.94
CA ALA A 533 76.02 13.22 -4.89
C ALA A 533 76.22 12.20 -6.04
N GLU A 534 75.27 12.10 -6.98
CA GLU A 534 75.30 11.10 -8.08
C GLU A 534 75.53 11.72 -9.48
N LYS A 535 76.03 12.96 -9.55
CA LYS A 535 76.24 13.67 -10.82
C LYS A 535 77.46 14.62 -10.80
N LEU A 536 78.67 14.07 -10.72
CA LEU A 536 79.97 14.57 -11.27
C LEU A 536 81.12 13.69 -10.72
N HIS A 537 81.39 12.52 -11.33
CA HIS A 537 82.49 12.24 -12.27
C HIS A 537 83.94 12.49 -11.77
N THR A 538 84.71 11.40 -11.85
CA THR A 538 86.14 11.26 -12.23
C THR A 538 87.28 11.57 -11.24
N ASP A 539 88.16 10.56 -11.11
CA ASP A 539 89.62 10.56 -10.85
C ASP A 539 90.21 10.58 -9.41
N VAL A 540 90.59 9.37 -8.93
CA VAL A 540 91.89 8.85 -8.40
C VAL A 540 93.03 9.87 -8.07
N PRO A 541 94.03 9.66 -7.14
CA PRO A 541 94.38 8.59 -6.16
C PRO A 541 94.71 9.03 -4.69
N ALA A 542 95.05 8.05 -3.83
CA ALA A 542 95.63 8.08 -2.45
C ALA A 542 97.03 8.81 -2.32
N PRO A 543 97.77 8.88 -1.16
CA PRO A 543 97.63 8.24 0.18
C PRO A 543 98.04 9.12 1.43
N LEU A 544 98.16 8.49 2.61
CA LEU A 544 98.98 8.81 3.82
C LEU A 544 98.28 9.23 5.15
N THR A 545 98.50 8.37 6.16
CA THR A 545 98.26 8.44 7.63
C THR A 545 99.27 9.34 8.38
N PRO A 546 99.44 9.35 9.74
CA PRO A 546 98.57 9.19 10.93
C PRO A 546 98.84 10.28 12.02
N ARG A 547 98.25 10.15 13.24
CA ARG A 547 98.67 10.63 14.60
C ARG A 547 97.59 11.44 15.34
N SER A 548 97.41 11.42 16.66
CA SER A 548 97.97 10.63 17.78
C SER A 548 97.31 11.09 19.10
N CYS A 549 97.07 10.13 20.00
CA CYS A 549 97.16 10.12 21.48
C CYS A 549 96.50 11.20 22.35
N ASN A 550 95.65 10.77 23.30
CA ASN A 550 96.09 10.42 24.68
C ASN A 550 95.03 9.63 25.47
N SER A 551 95.48 8.65 26.25
CA SER A 551 94.78 7.81 27.25
C SER A 551 95.29 8.18 28.67
N PRO A 552 95.13 7.40 29.78
CA PRO A 552 94.11 6.48 30.35
C PRO A 552 93.83 6.90 31.86
N PRO A 553 93.46 6.09 32.92
CA PRO A 553 93.24 4.63 33.15
C PRO A 553 91.79 4.26 33.61
N LYS A 554 91.24 3.03 33.49
CA LYS A 554 91.60 1.61 33.84
C LYS A 554 91.46 1.23 35.32
N ASP A 555 90.48 0.36 35.61
CA ASP A 555 90.56 -0.99 36.23
C ASP A 555 89.16 -1.39 36.74
N SER A 556 88.72 -2.65 36.95
CA SER A 556 89.00 -4.05 36.53
C SER A 556 88.01 -4.89 37.38
N GLY A 557 87.52 -6.11 37.11
CA GLY A 557 87.65 -7.14 36.08
C GLY A 557 86.89 -8.41 36.55
N VAL A 558 87.16 -9.52 35.82
CA VAL A 558 86.86 -10.95 36.09
C VAL A 558 85.66 -11.55 35.32
N LYS A 559 85.83 -12.82 34.93
CA LYS A 559 85.61 -13.47 33.62
C LYS A 559 85.19 -14.94 33.84
N ASP A 560 84.92 -15.67 32.74
CA ASP A 560 84.91 -17.14 32.54
C ASP A 560 83.52 -17.84 32.68
N ASP A 561 83.05 -18.84 31.92
CA ASP A 561 83.47 -19.56 30.69
C ASP A 561 82.38 -20.60 30.24
N CYS A 562 82.54 -21.20 29.04
CA CYS A 562 82.01 -22.50 28.51
C CYS A 562 80.49 -22.68 28.17
N GLY A 563 80.00 -23.42 27.16
CA GLY A 563 80.56 -24.26 26.07
C GLY A 563 79.57 -25.40 25.62
N GLY A 564 79.46 -25.68 24.31
CA GLY A 564 79.00 -26.96 23.66
C GLY A 564 77.49 -27.13 23.36
N LYS A 565 77.00 -27.27 22.10
CA LYS A 565 77.05 -28.41 21.11
C LYS A 565 76.18 -29.62 21.53
N ASP A 566 75.40 -30.33 20.71
CA ASP A 566 75.24 -30.50 19.25
C ASP A 566 73.93 -31.32 18.99
N ASP A 567 73.48 -31.31 17.72
CA ASP A 567 72.70 -32.32 16.96
C ASP A 567 71.25 -32.68 17.38
N GLY A 568 70.27 -32.84 16.47
CA GLY A 568 70.27 -32.88 15.01
C GLY A 568 69.10 -33.76 14.52
N ASP A 569 68.46 -33.34 13.42
CA ASP A 569 67.80 -34.17 12.39
C ASP A 569 66.55 -35.02 12.79
N ALA A 570 65.55 -35.33 11.95
CA ALA A 570 65.22 -35.00 10.57
C ALA A 570 63.82 -35.58 10.28
N THR A 571 63.15 -35.01 9.27
CA THR A 571 62.21 -35.66 8.31
C THR A 571 60.86 -36.19 8.79
N ASP A 572 59.80 -36.30 7.99
CA ASP A 572 59.28 -35.67 6.75
C ASP A 572 57.95 -36.41 6.48
N GLY A 573 57.03 -35.82 5.70
CA GLY A 573 56.10 -36.61 4.88
C GLY A 573 54.63 -36.73 5.29
N SER A 574 53.82 -35.80 4.78
CA SER A 574 52.57 -35.96 4.00
C SER A 574 51.60 -37.14 4.23
N GLY A 575 50.30 -36.80 4.26
CA GLY A 575 49.21 -37.70 3.89
C GLY A 575 47.83 -37.03 3.88
N VAL A 576 47.21 -36.93 2.70
CA VAL A 576 45.85 -36.41 2.43
C VAL A 576 44.90 -37.59 2.18
N LYS A 577 43.65 -37.53 2.68
CA LYS A 577 42.35 -37.74 1.95
C LYS A 577 41.21 -38.31 2.81
N ASP A 578 40.08 -37.59 2.73
CA ASP A 578 38.66 -37.96 2.52
C ASP A 578 38.01 -39.15 3.26
N ALA A 579 36.86 -38.89 3.91
CA ALA A 579 35.50 -39.09 3.33
C ALA A 579 34.40 -39.35 4.40
N SER A 580 33.17 -38.84 4.12
CA SER A 580 31.81 -39.43 4.39
C SER A 580 31.36 -39.67 5.84
N GLU A 581 30.09 -39.65 6.28
CA GLU A 581 28.72 -39.43 5.76
C GLU A 581 27.76 -39.49 7.01
N VAL A 582 26.67 -38.70 7.03
CA VAL A 582 25.23 -39.09 7.10
C VAL A 582 24.55 -39.34 8.48
N GLU A 583 23.48 -38.55 8.69
CA GLU A 583 22.16 -38.72 9.36
C GLU A 583 22.01 -39.46 10.72
N ASP A 584 21.21 -38.91 11.66
CA ASP A 584 19.75 -39.15 11.75
C ASP A 584 19.05 -38.36 12.89
N ALA A 585 17.72 -38.40 12.89
CA ALA A 585 16.73 -37.47 13.44
C ALA A 585 16.25 -37.62 14.93
N SER A 586 15.32 -36.72 15.30
CA SER A 586 14.08 -36.89 16.13
C SER A 586 13.95 -36.18 17.50
N GLU A 587 13.18 -35.07 17.49
CA GLU A 587 11.86 -34.80 18.12
C GLU A 587 11.52 -35.25 19.57
N VAL A 588 10.88 -34.35 20.37
CA VAL A 588 9.54 -34.49 21.06
C VAL A 588 9.32 -33.52 22.28
N LYS A 589 8.25 -32.69 22.18
CA LYS A 589 7.21 -32.19 23.16
C LYS A 589 7.56 -31.37 24.43
N ASP A 590 6.70 -30.53 25.04
CA ASP A 590 5.33 -29.98 24.84
C ASP A 590 5.10 -28.83 25.88
N ALA A 591 4.21 -27.86 25.55
CA ALA A 591 3.18 -27.15 26.36
C ALA A 591 3.55 -26.42 27.70
N SER A 592 2.94 -25.31 28.17
CA SER A 592 1.66 -24.61 27.93
C SER A 592 1.68 -23.24 28.65
N GLU A 593 0.98 -22.23 28.13
CA GLU A 593 0.68 -20.94 28.79
C GLU A 593 -0.85 -20.65 28.78
N VAL A 594 -1.30 -19.86 29.76
CA VAL A 594 -2.67 -19.37 30.02
C VAL A 594 -2.75 -17.90 29.66
#